data_AF-A0A849S3U3-F1
#
_entry.id   AF-A0A849S3U3-F1
#
_cell.length_a   1.000
_cell.length_b   1.000
_cell.length_c   1.000
_cell.angle_alpha   90.00
_cell.angle_beta   90.00
_cell.angle_gamma   90.00
#
_symmetry.space_group_name_H-M   'P 1'
#
loop_
_entity.id
_entity.type
_entity.pdbx_description
1 polymer ?
#
loop_
_entity_poly.entity_id
_entity_poly.type
_entity_poly.pdbx_seq_one_letter_code
_entity_poly.pdbx_strand_id
1 'polypeptide(L)' 'MLAIEFEATAHNHIIRIPDNIPDGVLMRVLLLVNDPVEIQNPSHDLKNLLTEVAEGLEESDFERIHNFGREQQIARMGH' A
#
# COMPACT_ATOMS: atom_id res chain seq x y z
N MET A 1 -22.36 5.38 14.69
CA MET A 1 -20.98 4.94 14.41
C MET A 1 -20.06 5.90 15.14
N LEU A 2 -19.25 5.41 16.08
CA LEU A 2 -18.31 6.23 16.85
C LEU A 2 -16.91 5.98 16.30
N ALA A 3 -16.22 7.04 15.89
CA ALA A 3 -14.84 6.99 15.44
C ALA A 3 -14.01 7.89 16.36
N ILE A 4 -12.84 7.40 16.76
CA ILE A 4 -11.87 8.16 17.53
C ILE A 4 -10.73 8.45 16.56
N GLU A 5 -10.45 9.73 16.35
CA GLU A 5 -9.29 10.20 15.59
C GLU A 5 -8.28 10.78 16.56
N PHE A 6 -7.03 10.39 16.42
CA PHE A 6 -5.94 10.96 17.20
C PHE A 6 -4.70 11.10 16.32
N GLU A 7 -3.95 12.15 16.59
CA GLU A 7 -2.66 12.41 15.95
C GLU A 7 -1.55 12.02 16.91
N ALA A 8 -0.55 11.30 16.41
CA ALA A 8 0.59 10.84 17.19
C ALA A 8 1.88 10.96 16.38
N THR A 9 2.92 11.49 17.01
CA THR A 9 4.27 11.46 16.44
C THR A 9 4.91 10.12 16.79
N ALA A 10 5.40 9.41 15.77
CA ALA A 10 6.12 8.16 15.99
C ALA A 10 7.43 8.43 16.76
N HIS A 11 7.72 7.59 17.76
CA HIS A 11 8.99 7.61 18.48
C HIS A 11 9.61 6.22 18.41
N ASN A 12 10.87 6.14 17.97
CA ASN A 12 11.57 4.87 17.70
C ASN A 12 10.76 3.91 16.79
N HIS A 13 10.13 4.44 15.74
CA HIS A 13 9.28 3.67 14.80
C HIS A 13 8.03 3.04 15.43
N ILE A 14 7.61 3.51 16.60
CA ILE A 14 6.42 3.01 17.31
C ILE A 14 5.38 4.13 17.43
N ILE A 15 4.14 3.83 17.06
CA ILE A 15 2.97 4.63 17.37
C ILE A 15 2.25 3.96 18.53
N ARG A 16 2.14 4.66 19.66
CA ARG A 16 1.45 4.15 20.84
C ARG A 16 -0.04 4.39 20.71
N ILE A 17 -0.80 3.30 20.74
CA ILE A 17 -2.25 3.32 20.74
C ILE A 17 -2.72 3.43 22.20
N PRO A 18 -3.70 4.26 22.52
CA PRO A 18 -4.25 4.34 23.88
C PRO A 18 -4.85 3.02 24.37
N ASP A 19 -4.63 2.69 25.64
CA ASP A 19 -5.08 1.42 26.27
C ASP A 19 -6.61 1.29 26.38
N ASN A 20 -7.34 2.37 26.12
CA ASN A 20 -8.81 2.38 26.14
C ASN A 20 -9.42 1.88 24.83
N ILE A 21 -8.62 1.58 23.80
CA ILE A 21 -9.10 1.01 22.54
C ILE A 21 -9.21 -0.52 22.68
N PRO A 22 -10.42 -1.10 22.51
CA PRO A 22 -10.61 -2.55 22.62
C PRO A 22 -9.88 -3.34 21.53
N ASP A 23 -9.58 -4.59 21.85
CA ASP A 23 -9.05 -5.55 20.86
C ASP A 23 -10.06 -5.79 19.73
N GLY A 24 -9.52 -6.04 18.52
CA GLY A 24 -10.33 -6.37 17.33
C GLY A 24 -10.96 -5.16 16.63
N VAL A 25 -10.64 -3.93 17.06
CA VAL A 25 -11.11 -2.71 16.39
C VAL A 25 -10.35 -2.48 15.08
N LEU A 26 -11.09 -2.13 14.02
CA LEU A 26 -10.53 -1.71 12.74
C LEU A 26 -9.92 -0.31 12.86
N MET A 27 -8.65 -0.19 12.50
CA MET A 27 -7.90 1.07 12.57
C MET A 27 -7.54 1.55 11.16
N ARG A 28 -7.64 2.86 10.94
CA ARG A 28 -7.14 3.54 9.74
C ARG A 28 -5.95 4.41 10.13
N VAL A 29 -4.79 4.15 9.52
CA VAL A 29 -3.57 4.93 9.74
C VAL A 29 -3.36 5.86 8.54
N LEU A 30 -3.17 7.15 8.80
CA LEU A 30 -2.80 8.14 7.79
C LEU A 30 -1.41 8.68 8.13
N LEU A 31 -0.47 8.48 7.21
CA LEU A 31 0.90 9.00 7.31
C LEU A 31 0.99 10.25 6.44
N LEU A 32 1.31 11.38 7.06
CA LEU A 32 1.58 12.64 6.38
C LEU A 32 3.09 12.84 6.39
N VAL A 33 3.71 12.96 5.23
CA VAL A 33 5.15 13.21 5.12
C VAL A 33 5.37 14.45 4.27
N ASN A 34 6.16 15.38 4.79
CA ASN A 34 6.39 16.69 4.18
C ASN A 34 7.40 16.63 3.03
N ASP A 35 8.30 15.66 3.07
CA ASP A 35 9.25 15.37 2.00
C ASP A 35 8.76 14.16 1.19
N PRO A 36 9.09 14.06 -0.10
CA PRO A 36 8.83 12.85 -0.86
C PRO A 36 9.61 11.71 -0.21
N VAL A 37 8.92 10.89 0.59
CA VAL A 37 9.43 9.57 0.90
C VAL A 37 9.48 8.87 -0.44
N GLU A 38 10.68 8.51 -0.88
CA GLU A 38 10.83 7.43 -1.84
C GLU A 38 10.24 6.19 -1.16
N ILE A 39 8.94 6.01 -1.31
CA ILE A 39 8.29 4.73 -1.07
C ILE A 39 8.91 3.85 -2.15
N GLN A 40 10.04 3.22 -1.83
CA GLN A 40 10.68 2.27 -2.70
C GLN A 40 9.60 1.25 -3.04
N ASN A 41 9.11 1.32 -4.28
CA ASN A 41 8.06 0.42 -4.75
C ASN A 41 8.69 -0.97 -4.69
N PRO A 42 8.30 -1.86 -3.75
CA PRO A 42 8.92 -3.18 -3.66
C PRO A 42 8.69 -4.00 -4.94
N SER A 43 7.70 -3.58 -5.76
CA SER A 43 7.46 -4.13 -7.09
C SER A 43 8.57 -3.82 -8.09
N HIS A 44 9.26 -2.68 -8.02
CA HIS A 44 10.36 -2.38 -8.93
C HIS A 44 11.61 -3.18 -8.54
N ASP A 45 11.85 -3.30 -7.24
CA ASP A 45 12.98 -4.04 -6.70
C ASP A 45 12.92 -5.54 -7.03
N LEU A 46 11.72 -6.14 -6.96
CA LEU A 46 11.52 -7.54 -7.33
C LEU A 46 11.68 -7.78 -8.84
N LYS A 47 11.20 -6.88 -9.70
CA LYS A 47 11.35 -7.01 -11.16
C LYS A 47 12.83 -6.99 -11.54
N ASN A 48 13.58 -6.04 -11.00
CA ASN A 48 15.02 -5.92 -11.22
C ASN A 48 15.76 -7.18 -10.75
N LEU A 49 15.44 -7.69 -9.56
CA LEU A 49 16.02 -8.93 -9.05
C LEU A 49 15.73 -10.13 -9.96
N LEU A 50 14.51 -10.25 -10.48
CA LEU A 50 14.14 -11.36 -11.37
C LEU A 50 14.83 -11.27 -12.73
N THR A 51 14.98 -10.07 -13.28
CA THR A 51 15.75 -9.80 -14.51
C THR A 51 17.23 -10.14 -14.33
N GLU A 52 17.82 -9.85 -13.17
CA GLU A 52 19.22 -10.16 -12.91
C GLU A 52 19.50 -11.67 -12.73
N VAL A 53 18.53 -12.42 -12.20
CA VAL A 53 18.71 -13.86 -11.91
C VAL A 53 18.38 -14.74 -13.12
N ALA A 54 17.46 -14.32 -13.99
CA ALA A 54 17.03 -15.10 -15.14
C ALA A 54 17.64 -14.55 -16.44
N GLU A 55 18.55 -15.32 -17.05
CA GLU A 55 19.09 -14.99 -18.37
C GLU A 55 17.96 -14.91 -19.41
N GLY A 56 17.83 -13.74 -20.06
CA GLY A 56 16.89 -13.53 -21.16
C GLY A 56 15.52 -12.98 -20.79
N LEU A 57 15.31 -12.52 -19.55
CA LEU A 57 14.14 -11.70 -19.18
C LEU A 57 14.50 -10.20 -19.24
N GLU A 58 13.64 -9.40 -19.85
CA GLU A 58 13.75 -7.94 -19.88
C GLU A 58 12.63 -7.29 -19.05
N GLU A 59 12.81 -6.03 -18.62
CA GLU A 59 11.81 -5.34 -17.78
C GLU A 59 10.42 -5.26 -18.46
N SER A 60 10.40 -5.18 -19.79
CA SER A 60 9.19 -5.19 -20.61
C SER A 60 8.38 -6.48 -20.48
N ASP A 61 9.00 -7.61 -20.13
CA ASP A 61 8.30 -8.88 -19.94
C ASP A 61 7.40 -8.86 -18.70
N PHE A 62 7.65 -7.92 -17.79
CA PHE A 62 6.84 -7.68 -16.59
C PHE A 62 5.83 -6.55 -16.76
N GLU A 63 5.68 -5.99 -17.97
CA GLU A 63 4.58 -5.10 -18.26
C GLU A 63 3.27 -5.87 -18.21
N ARG A 64 2.37 -5.41 -17.34
CA ARG A 64 1.08 -6.06 -17.13
C ARG A 64 0.25 -5.84 -18.40
N ILE A 65 0.12 -6.87 -19.23
CA ILE A 65 -0.82 -6.87 -20.35
C ILE A 65 -2.18 -6.46 -19.79
N HIS A 66 -2.71 -5.33 -20.30
CA HIS A 66 -3.90 -4.60 -19.86
C HIS A 66 -4.88 -5.42 -19.00
N ASN A 67 -5.25 -4.89 -17.83
CA ASN A 67 -6.28 -5.44 -16.93
C ASN A 67 -7.67 -5.46 -17.60
N PHE A 68 -7.91 -6.33 -18.57
CA PHE A 68 -9.26 -6.63 -19.03
C PHE A 68 -9.99 -7.38 -17.92
N GLY A 69 -11.02 -6.74 -17.34
CA GLY A 69 -11.95 -7.38 -16.41
C GLY A 69 -12.15 -6.71 -15.05
N ARG A 70 -11.37 -5.69 -14.67
CA ARG A 70 -11.61 -4.94 -13.42
C ARG A 70 -12.67 -3.83 -13.55
N GLU A 71 -12.95 -3.36 -14.76
CA GLU A 71 -13.92 -2.27 -14.99
C GLU A 71 -15.38 -2.74 -14.98
N GLN A 72 -15.66 -4.03 -15.25
CA GLN A 72 -17.03 -4.55 -15.29
C GLN A 72 -17.68 -4.72 -13.90
N GLN A 73 -16.90 -4.63 -12.81
CA GLN A 73 -17.45 -4.70 -11.45
C GLN A 73 -17.87 -3.34 -10.89
N ILE A 74 -17.36 -2.23 -11.43
CA ILE A 74 -17.66 -0.87 -10.94
C ILE A 74 -18.94 -0.33 -11.62
N ALA A 75 -19.22 -0.73 -12.86
CA ALA A 75 -20.39 -0.25 -13.63
C ALA A 75 -21.76 -0.85 -13.21
N ARG A 76 -21.81 -1.76 -12.22
CA ARG A 76 -23.07 -2.36 -11.73
C ARG A 76 -23.58 -1.79 -10.39
N MET A 77 -22.91 -0.80 -9.81
CA MET A 77 -23.33 -0.18 -8.52
C MET A 77 -23.43 1.34 -8.60
N GLY A 78 -24.01 1.88 -9.69
CA GLY A 78 -24.25 3.32 -9.82
C GLY A 78 -25.41 3.61 -10.77
N HIS A 79 -26.61 3.23 -10.36
CA HIS A 79 -27.87 3.79 -10.85
C HIS A 79 -28.23 5.02 -10.01
#